data_AF-B3TRZ8-F1
#
_entry.id   AF-B3TRZ8-F1
#
_cell.length_a   1.000
_cell.length_b   1.000
_cell.length_c   1.000
_cell.angle_alpha   90.00
_cell.angle_beta   90.00
_cell.angle_gamma   90.00
#
_symmetry.space_group_name_H-M   'P 1'
#
loop_
_entity.id
_entity.type
_entity.pdbx_description
1 polymer ?
#
loop_
_entity_poly.entity_id
_entity_poly.type
_entity_poly.pdbx_seq_one_letter_code
_entity_poly.pdbx_strand_id
1 'polypeptide(L)' 'PCACASTGGLVDTIIEGKTGFHMGRLSVDCNVVEPADVKKVATTLKRAIKVVGTPAYEEMVKNCMIQDLSWK' A
#
# COMPACT_ATOMS: atom_id res chain seq x y z
N PRO A 1 -2.36 0.60 8.03
CA PRO A 1 -1.88 1.05 6.70
C PRO A 1 -1.82 -0.10 5.69
N CYS A 2 -2.18 0.14 4.42
CA CYS A 2 -2.23 -0.89 3.37
C CYS A 2 -0.90 -0.94 2.60
N ALA A 3 -0.43 -2.13 2.20
CA ALA A 3 0.53 -2.28 1.12
C ALA A 3 -0.20 -2.87 -0.10
N CYS A 4 -0.39 -2.09 -1.15
CA CYS A 4 -1.33 -2.41 -2.24
C CYS A 4 -0.72 -2.27 -3.64
N ALA A 5 -1.28 -3.02 -4.59
CA ALA A 5 -1.06 -2.75 -6.02
C ALA A 5 -1.62 -1.37 -6.39
N SER A 6 -0.94 -0.67 -7.29
CA SER A 6 -1.35 0.67 -7.74
C SER A 6 -2.33 0.57 -8.91
N THR A 7 -3.58 0.22 -8.62
CA THR A 7 -4.65 0.12 -9.63
C THR A 7 -6.03 0.39 -9.04
N GLY A 8 -6.94 0.92 -9.87
CA GLY A 8 -8.32 1.23 -9.47
C GLY A 8 -8.38 2.20 -8.28
N GLY A 9 -9.42 2.05 -7.45
CA GLY A 9 -9.64 2.93 -6.30
C GLY A 9 -8.54 2.89 -5.23
N LEU A 10 -7.62 1.93 -5.27
CA LEU A 10 -6.46 1.90 -4.36
C LEU A 10 -5.52 3.09 -4.60
N VAL A 11 -5.44 3.57 -5.84
CA VAL A 11 -4.64 4.76 -6.18
C VAL A 11 -5.24 6.02 -5.56
N ASP A 12 -6.56 6.10 -5.52
CA ASP A 12 -7.27 7.26 -4.97
C ASP A 12 -7.35 7.25 -3.44
N THR A 13 -7.51 6.06 -2.85
CA THR A 13 -7.81 5.91 -1.42
C THR A 13 -6.59 5.65 -0.54
N ILE A 14 -5.47 5.22 -1.12
CA ILE A 14 -4.22 4.97 -0.39
C ILE A 14 -3.17 5.98 -0.83
N ILE A 15 -2.67 6.76 0.14
CA ILE A 15 -1.65 7.78 -0.09
C ILE A 15 -0.31 7.25 0.47
N GLU A 16 0.69 7.09 -0.41
CA GLU A 16 2.04 6.64 -0.03
C GLU A 16 2.59 7.49 1.12
N GLY A 17 3.04 6.83 2.18
CA GLY A 17 3.63 7.50 3.34
C GLY A 17 2.63 8.15 4.30
N LYS A 18 1.34 8.24 3.95
CA LYS A 18 0.29 8.76 4.85
C LYS A 18 -0.68 7.69 5.33
N THR A 19 -1.22 6.87 4.43
CA THR A 19 -2.19 5.81 4.75
C THR A 19 -1.75 4.43 4.27
N GLY A 20 -0.63 4.33 3.54
CA GLY A 20 -0.08 3.05 3.12
C GLY A 20 1.14 3.15 2.20
N PHE A 21 1.34 2.09 1.43
CA PHE A 21 2.46 1.86 0.53
C PHE A 21 1.95 1.29 -0.80
N HIS A 22 2.35 1.89 -1.90
CA HIS A 22 2.08 1.45 -3.26
C HIS A 22 3.20 0.53 -3.76
N MET A 23 2.80 -0.60 -4.34
CA MET A 23 3.68 -1.59 -4.98
C MET A 23 3.99 -1.23 -6.45
N GLY A 24 3.21 -0.33 -7.04
CA GLY A 24 3.12 -0.15 -8.48
C GLY A 24 2.05 -1.06 -9.10
N ARG A 25 1.78 -0.85 -10.39
CA ARG A 25 0.84 -1.69 -11.15
C ARG A 25 1.47 -3.07 -11.43
N LEU A 26 0.68 -4.12 -11.25
CA LEU A 26 1.04 -5.49 -11.61
C LEU A 26 0.53 -5.83 -13.02
N SER A 27 1.04 -6.91 -13.60
CA SER A 27 0.60 -7.45 -14.87
C SER A 27 -0.89 -7.74 -14.86
N VAL A 28 -1.54 -7.46 -16.00
CA VAL A 28 -2.96 -7.77 -16.22
C VAL A 28 -3.16 -9.15 -16.83
N ASP A 29 -2.09 -9.84 -17.23
CA ASP A 29 -2.18 -11.23 -17.66
C ASP A 29 -2.37 -12.13 -16.44
N CYS A 30 -3.62 -12.52 -16.19
CA CYS A 30 -3.98 -13.32 -15.03
C CYS A 30 -3.46 -14.77 -15.09
N ASN A 31 -2.96 -15.24 -16.24
CA ASN A 31 -2.43 -16.58 -16.38
C ASN A 31 -0.92 -16.65 -16.09
N VAL A 32 -0.28 -15.51 -15.84
CA VAL A 32 1.16 -15.40 -15.62
C VAL A 32 1.44 -14.67 -14.32
N VAL A 33 2.46 -15.15 -13.59
CA VAL A 33 3.04 -14.43 -12.47
C VAL A 33 4.37 -13.85 -12.92
N GLU A 34 4.39 -12.57 -13.26
CA GLU A 34 5.59 -11.90 -13.71
C GLU A 34 6.65 -11.84 -12.58
N PRO A 35 7.88 -12.34 -12.80
CA PRO A 35 8.93 -12.28 -11.79
C PRO A 35 9.23 -10.85 -11.30
N ALA A 36 9.06 -9.86 -12.18
CA ALA A 36 9.19 -8.45 -11.83
C ALA A 36 8.13 -8.00 -10.81
N ASP A 37 6.91 -8.52 -10.90
CA ASP A 37 5.82 -8.20 -9.98
C ASP A 37 6.03 -8.86 -8.62
N VAL A 38 6.51 -10.10 -8.57
CA VAL A 38 6.95 -10.74 -7.32
C VAL A 38 7.99 -9.87 -6.62
N LYS A 39 8.96 -9.33 -7.37
CA LYS A 39 9.98 -8.43 -6.83
C LYS A 39 9.39 -7.11 -6.31
N LYS A 40 8.41 -6.51 -7.00
CA LYS A 40 7.72 -5.28 -6.54
C LYS A 40 6.99 -5.51 -5.21
N VAL A 41 6.22 -6.59 -5.12
CA VAL A 41 5.47 -6.97 -3.92
C VAL A 41 6.44 -7.19 -2.75
N ALA A 42 7.46 -8.03 -2.94
CA ALA A 42 8.43 -8.34 -1.89
C ALA A 42 9.20 -7.10 -1.43
N THR A 43 9.63 -6.24 -2.35
CA THR A 43 10.34 -5.00 -2.03
C THR A 43 9.47 -4.07 -1.20
N THR A 44 8.21 -3.90 -1.60
CA THR A 44 7.29 -2.99 -0.90
C THR A 44 6.93 -3.49 0.49
N LEU A 45 6.68 -4.79 0.64
CA LEU A 45 6.43 -5.38 1.95
C LEU A 45 7.66 -5.25 2.87
N LYS A 46 8.88 -5.43 2.36
CA LYS A 46 10.12 -5.18 3.13
C LYS A 46 10.23 -3.72 3.59
N ARG A 47 9.85 -2.74 2.75
CA ARG A 47 9.78 -1.32 3.17
C ARG A 47 8.74 -1.11 4.26
N ALA A 48 7.55 -1.68 4.09
CA ALA A 48 6.44 -1.52 5.03
C ALA A 48 6.78 -2.10 6.41
N ILE A 49 7.31 -3.33 6.49
CA ILE A 49 7.68 -3.92 7.79
C ILE A 49 8.84 -3.21 8.47
N LYS A 50 9.75 -2.58 7.70
CA LYS A 50 10.88 -1.82 8.24
C LYS A 50 10.41 -0.58 9.04
N VAL A 51 9.24 -0.03 8.74
CA VAL A 51 8.72 1.13 9.47
C VAL A 51 7.84 0.75 10.66
N VAL A 52 7.41 -0.51 10.78
CA VAL A 52 6.58 -0.95 11.90
C VAL A 52 7.32 -0.73 13.23
N GLY A 53 6.60 -0.19 14.22
CA GLY A 53 7.16 0.16 15.52
C GLY A 53 7.87 1.52 15.57
N THR A 54 7.95 2.24 14.46
CA THR A 54 8.46 3.62 14.45
C THR A 54 7.34 4.64 14.70
N PRO A 55 7.65 5.85 15.19
CA PRO A 55 6.65 6.92 15.33
C PRO A 55 5.93 7.26 14.01
N ALA A 56 6.61 7.16 12.87
CA ALA A 56 6.02 7.37 11.57
C ALA A 56 4.92 6.33 11.25
N TYR A 57 5.08 5.09 11.69
CA TYR A 57 4.04 4.08 11.54
C TYR A 57 2.83 4.35 12.45
N GLU A 58 3.05 4.82 13.68
CA GLU A 58 1.94 5.24 14.56
C GLU A 58 1.14 6.40 13.97
N GLU A 59 1.83 7.37 13.37
CA GLU A 59 1.19 8.47 12.64
C GLU A 59 0.37 7.93 11.47
N MET A 60 0.94 7.01 10.68
CA MET A 60 0.24 6.36 9.58
C MET A 60 -1.03 5.61 10.03
N VAL A 61 -1.00 4.97 11.21
CA VAL A 61 -2.19 4.33 11.81
C VAL A 61 -3.25 5.37 12.14
N LYS A 62 -2.89 6.46 12.82
CA LYS A 62 -3.82 7.55 13.15
C LYS A 62 -4.42 8.18 11.90
N ASN A 63 -3.59 8.43 10.88
CA ASN A 63 -4.02 8.94 9.58
C ASN A 63 -5.02 8.00 8.91
N CYS A 64 -4.88 6.67 9.05
CA CYS A 64 -5.90 5.75 8.54
C CYS A 64 -7.23 5.89 9.28
N MET A 65 -7.20 6.01 10.62
CA MET A 65 -8.37 5.98 11.50
C MET A 65 -9.16 7.30 11.55
N ILE A 66 -8.53 8.44 11.25
CA ILE A 66 -9.16 9.77 11.33
C ILE A 66 -10.02 10.12 10.11
N GLN A 67 -9.95 9.32 9.04
CA GLN A 67 -10.70 9.57 7.81
C GLN A 67 -12.21 9.37 8.04
N ASP A 68 -13.03 10.29 7.52
CA ASP A 68 -14.45 10.03 7.36
C ASP A 68 -14.65 9.13 6.14
N LEU A 69 -14.86 7.84 6.40
CA LEU A 69 -15.14 6.83 5.38
C LEU A 69 -16.63 6.44 5.36
N SER A 70 -17.49 7.31 5.90
CA SER A 70 -18.93 7.16 5.79
C SER A 70 -19.43 7.66 4.43
N TRP A 71 -20.70 7.38 4.14
CA TRP A 71 -21.40 7.86 2.95
C TRP A 71 -22.06 9.24 3.16
N LYS A 72 -21.58 10.03 4.12
CA LYS A 72 -22.18 11.34 4.47
C LYS A 72 -21.91 12.42 3.42
#